data_AF-A0A7W8DYW8-F1
#
_entry.id   AF-A0A7W8DYW8-F1
#
_cell.length_a   1.000
_cell.length_b   1.000
_cell.length_c   1.000
_cell.angle_alpha   90.00
_cell.angle_beta   90.00
_cell.angle_gamma   90.00
#
_symmetry.space_group_name_H-M   'P 1'
#
loop_
_entity.id
_entity.type
_entity.pdbx_description
1 polymer ?
#
loop_
_entity_poly.entity_id
_entity_poly.type
_entity_poly.pdbx_seq_one_letter_code
_entity_poly.pdbx_strand_id
1 'polypeptide(L)'
;MTFLSRGSLQKAAKAKIDDARLLFENGRFSNAYYLYGYGVELGLKACIARQIIAETVPDPSVLKGFLDHNFTRLVGLSGLAEPLRLRRQDPEFDSRWSIVTEWSVESRYDMIDAITATAMQDAIESPDHGVFLWLHQYW
;
A
#
# COMPACT_ATOMS: atom_id res chain seq x y z
N MET A 1 -9.45 -16.12 17.65
CA MET A 1 -8.60 -15.09 17.01
C MET A 1 -8.35 -15.52 15.58
N THR A 2 -8.72 -14.67 14.62
CA THR A 2 -8.51 -14.97 13.20
C THR A 2 -7.03 -14.73 12.89
N PHE A 3 -6.31 -15.77 12.45
CA PHE A 3 -4.93 -15.62 11.99
C PHE A 3 -4.91 -14.73 10.74
N LEU A 4 -4.09 -13.68 10.76
CA LEU A 4 -3.94 -12.79 9.61
C LEU A 4 -2.93 -13.41 8.63
N SER A 5 -3.43 -14.23 7.70
CA SER A 5 -2.60 -14.86 6.69
C SER A 5 -2.18 -13.89 5.57
N ARG A 6 -1.07 -14.19 4.88
CA ARG A 6 -0.67 -13.52 3.63
C ARG A 6 -1.82 -13.47 2.61
N GLY A 7 -2.54 -14.57 2.42
CA GLY A 7 -3.68 -14.64 1.50
C GLY A 7 -4.84 -13.73 1.91
N SER A 8 -5.09 -13.61 3.22
CA SER A 8 -6.11 -12.68 3.74
C SER A 8 -5.71 -11.23 3.52
N LEU A 9 -4.43 -10.89 3.69
CA LEU A 9 -3.89 -9.54 3.42
C LEU A 9 -4.02 -9.17 1.94
N GLN A 10 -3.64 -10.06 1.03
CA GLN A 10 -3.79 -9.85 -0.42
C GLN A 10 -5.25 -9.61 -0.83
N LYS A 11 -6.17 -10.43 -0.31
CA LYS A 11 -7.61 -10.28 -0.57
C LYS A 11 -8.14 -8.96 -0.02
N ALA A 12 -7.75 -8.60 1.20
CA ALA A 12 -8.15 -7.34 1.81
C ALA A 12 -7.58 -6.14 1.03
N ALA A 13 -6.32 -6.18 0.60
CA ALA A 13 -5.73 -5.14 -0.21
C ALA A 13 -6.48 -4.91 -1.52
N LYS A 14 -6.78 -6.00 -2.26
CA LYS A 14 -7.60 -5.93 -3.49
C LYS A 14 -8.97 -5.33 -3.23
N ALA A 15 -9.68 -5.82 -2.20
CA ALA A 15 -10.97 -5.27 -1.81
C ALA A 15 -10.89 -3.76 -1.49
N LYS A 16 -9.82 -3.30 -0.84
CA LYS A 16 -9.63 -1.87 -0.55
C LYS A 16 -9.44 -1.03 -1.80
N ILE A 17 -8.69 -1.53 -2.79
CA ILE A 17 -8.54 -0.85 -4.09
C ILE A 17 -9.88 -0.81 -4.84
N ASP A 18 -10.61 -1.93 -4.90
CA ASP A 18 -11.90 -1.99 -5.58
C ASP A 18 -12.95 -1.07 -4.92
N ASP A 19 -13.00 -1.05 -3.58
CA ASP A 19 -13.84 -0.13 -2.82
C ASP A 19 -13.43 1.34 -3.04
N ALA A 20 -12.12 1.62 -3.08
CA ALA A 20 -11.60 2.97 -3.34
C ALA A 20 -12.02 3.48 -4.71
N ARG A 21 -11.94 2.62 -5.74
CA ARG A 21 -12.40 2.92 -7.10
C ARG A 21 -13.89 3.26 -7.13
N LEU A 22 -14.73 2.43 -6.51
CA LEU A 22 -16.18 2.65 -6.42
C LEU A 22 -16.51 3.98 -5.71
N LEU A 23 -15.81 4.28 -4.62
CA LEU A 23 -15.99 5.54 -3.89
C LEU A 23 -15.56 6.74 -4.72
N PHE A 24 -14.45 6.63 -5.45
CA PHE A 24 -13.93 7.69 -6.31
C PHE A 24 -14.93 8.03 -7.42
N GLU A 25 -15.45 7.02 -8.12
CA GLU A 25 -16.45 7.16 -9.19
C GLU A 25 -17.75 7.82 -8.70
N ASN A 26 -18.06 7.71 -7.40
CA ASN A 26 -19.23 8.31 -6.76
C ASN A 26 -18.91 9.62 -6.02
N GLY A 27 -17.75 10.25 -6.30
CA GLY A 27 -17.37 11.55 -5.74
C GLY A 27 -17.00 11.53 -4.25
N ARG A 28 -16.72 10.37 -3.67
CA ARG A 28 -16.35 10.20 -2.25
C ARG A 28 -14.82 10.24 -2.08
N PHE A 29 -14.22 11.36 -2.50
CA PHE A 29 -12.77 11.51 -2.66
C PHE A 29 -11.93 11.25 -1.40
N SER A 30 -12.27 11.83 -0.24
CA SER A 30 -11.55 11.55 1.02
C SER A 30 -11.49 10.07 1.36
N ASN A 31 -12.63 9.38 1.24
CA ASN A 31 -12.70 7.96 1.58
C ASN A 31 -12.00 7.09 0.51
N ALA A 32 -12.10 7.47 -0.77
CA ALA A 32 -11.36 6.81 -1.83
C ALA A 32 -9.85 6.90 -1.60
N TYR A 33 -9.32 8.11 -1.39
CA TYR A 33 -7.91 8.36 -1.06
C TYR A 33 -7.46 7.53 0.16
N TYR A 34 -8.30 7.50 1.19
CA TYR A 34 -8.01 6.74 2.41
C TYR A 34 -7.92 5.23 2.17
N LEU A 35 -8.85 4.64 1.41
CA LEU A 35 -8.84 3.21 1.10
C LEU A 35 -7.73 2.82 0.11
N TYR A 36 -7.41 3.71 -0.82
CA TYR A 36 -6.28 3.55 -1.74
C TYR A 36 -4.96 3.32 -0.98
N GLY A 37 -4.66 4.18 0.00
CA GLY A 37 -3.45 4.00 0.82
C GLY A 37 -3.47 2.71 1.65
N TYR A 38 -4.63 2.30 2.18
CA TYR A 38 -4.73 1.00 2.84
C TYR A 38 -4.50 -0.19 1.91
N GLY A 39 -4.90 -0.10 0.64
CA GLY A 39 -4.61 -1.14 -0.35
C GLY A 39 -3.10 -1.35 -0.50
N VAL A 40 -2.33 -0.27 -0.59
CA VAL A 40 -0.86 -0.29 -0.63
C VAL A 40 -0.27 -0.83 0.67
N GLU A 41 -0.74 -0.35 1.82
CA GLU A 41 -0.27 -0.78 3.15
C GLU A 41 -0.42 -2.29 3.35
N LEU A 42 -1.61 -2.82 3.07
CA LEU A 42 -1.91 -4.24 3.19
C LEU A 42 -1.07 -5.05 2.22
N GLY A 43 -0.67 -4.46 1.09
CA GLY A 43 0.22 -5.11 0.15
C GLY A 43 1.67 -5.24 0.60
N LEU A 44 2.21 -4.17 1.16
CA LEU A 44 3.50 -4.22 1.85
C LEU A 44 3.46 -5.24 3.00
N LYS A 45 2.38 -5.25 3.77
CA LYS A 45 2.16 -6.23 4.85
C LYS A 45 2.12 -7.68 4.36
N ALA A 46 1.52 -7.96 3.21
CA ALA A 46 1.55 -9.31 2.65
C ALA A 46 2.98 -9.71 2.21
N CYS A 47 3.77 -8.78 1.68
CA CYS A 47 5.20 -9.00 1.37
C CYS A 47 6.00 -9.30 2.65
N ILE A 48 5.73 -8.61 3.76
CA ILE A 48 6.32 -8.93 5.07
C ILE A 48 5.91 -10.34 5.51
N ALA A 49 4.62 -10.66 5.45
CA ALA A 49 4.11 -11.97 5.85
C ALA A 49 4.74 -13.13 5.06
N ARG A 50 5.10 -12.91 3.79
CA ARG A 50 5.81 -13.90 2.95
C ARG A 50 7.20 -14.27 3.50
N GLN A 51 7.85 -13.39 4.24
CA GLN A 51 9.20 -13.59 4.77
C GLN A 51 9.20 -14.27 6.15
N ILE A 52 8.04 -14.38 6.80
CA ILE A 52 7.91 -15.04 8.10
C ILE A 52 7.98 -16.56 7.89
N ILE A 53 8.94 -17.21 8.53
CA ILE A 53 9.12 -18.66 8.46
C ILE A 53 8.15 -19.33 9.43
N ALA A 54 7.43 -20.36 8.93
CA ALA A 54 6.51 -21.14 9.76
C ALA A 54 7.23 -21.75 10.98
N GLU A 55 6.53 -21.81 12.12
CA GLU A 55 7.05 -22.36 13.38
C GLU A 55 8.27 -21.63 13.96
N THR A 56 8.51 -20.38 13.51
CA THR A 56 9.53 -19.50 14.09
C THR A 56 8.90 -18.24 14.68
N VAL A 57 9.57 -17.63 15.66
CA VAL A 57 9.18 -16.33 16.20
C VAL A 57 10.02 -15.27 15.50
N PRO A 58 9.41 -14.31 14.77
CA PRO A 58 10.16 -13.25 14.13
C PRO A 58 10.76 -12.29 15.17
N ASP A 59 11.76 -11.52 14.76
CA ASP A 59 12.31 -10.44 15.59
C ASP A 59 11.15 -9.49 16.03
N PRO A 60 11.09 -9.09 17.31
CA PRO A 60 10.02 -8.22 17.81
C PRO A 60 9.85 -6.91 17.02
N SER A 61 10.93 -6.40 16.43
CA SER A 61 10.89 -5.20 15.58
C SER A 61 10.08 -5.41 14.29
N VAL A 62 10.03 -6.63 13.75
CA VAL A 62 9.19 -6.98 12.60
C VAL A 62 7.73 -6.87 12.97
N LEU A 63 7.32 -7.44 14.11
CA LEU A 63 5.94 -7.37 14.58
C LEU A 63 5.52 -5.94 14.91
N LYS A 64 6.38 -5.19 15.60
CA LYS A 64 6.13 -3.78 15.90
C LYS A 64 5.98 -2.96 14.62
N GLY A 65 6.94 -3.08 13.70
CA GLY A 65 6.90 -2.31 12.47
C GLY A 65 5.79 -2.73 11.50
N PHE A 66 5.35 -3.98 11.54
CA PHE A 66 4.14 -4.43 10.85
C PHE A 66 2.90 -3.67 11.33
N LEU A 67 2.82 -3.28 12.60
CA LEU A 67 1.66 -2.58 13.17
C LEU A 67 1.73 -1.05 13.07
N ASP A 68 2.86 -0.48 12.63
CA ASP A 68 3.11 0.98 12.68
C ASP A 68 2.46 1.79 11.54
N HIS A 69 1.84 1.14 10.54
CA HIS A 69 1.19 1.77 9.37
C HIS A 69 2.10 2.70 8.51
N ASN A 70 3.39 2.77 8.81
CA ASN A 70 4.35 3.67 8.16
C ASN A 70 4.96 3.02 6.91
N PHE A 71 4.76 3.61 5.73
CA PHE A 71 5.22 3.04 4.47
C PHE A 71 6.73 2.84 4.40
N THR A 72 7.53 3.80 4.84
CA THR A 72 9.00 3.68 4.86
C THR A 72 9.45 2.47 5.68
N ARG A 73 8.88 2.30 6.88
CA ARG A 73 9.17 1.14 7.74
C ARG A 73 8.69 -0.17 7.10
N LEU A 74 7.48 -0.18 6.55
CA LEU A 74 6.90 -1.36 5.91
C LEU A 74 7.73 -1.79 4.69
N VAL A 75 8.19 -0.85 3.86
CA VAL A 75 9.11 -1.14 2.74
C VAL A 75 10.39 -1.79 3.25
N GLY A 76 11.00 -1.23 4.29
CA GLY A 76 12.22 -1.79 4.89
C GLY A 76 12.05 -3.23 5.38
N LEU A 77 10.88 -3.54 5.95
CA LEU A 77 10.57 -4.90 6.43
C LEU A 77 10.10 -5.85 5.32
N SER A 78 9.58 -5.33 4.21
CA SER A 78 8.98 -6.13 3.12
C SER A 78 10.00 -6.77 2.17
N GLY A 79 11.29 -6.49 2.36
CA GLY A 79 12.34 -6.91 1.42
C GLY A 79 12.31 -6.12 0.09
N LEU A 80 11.52 -5.05 0.01
CA LEU A 80 11.34 -4.26 -1.21
C LEU A 80 12.23 -3.02 -1.30
N ALA A 81 13.12 -2.77 -0.33
CA ALA A 81 13.97 -1.58 -0.35
C ALA A 81 14.80 -1.46 -1.66
N GLU A 82 15.53 -2.52 -2.04
CA GLU A 82 16.29 -2.54 -3.29
C GLU A 82 15.41 -2.60 -4.55
N PRO A 83 14.38 -3.47 -4.65
CA PRO A 83 13.43 -3.45 -5.76
C PRO A 83 12.78 -2.07 -5.99
N LEU A 84 12.41 -1.39 -4.90
CA LEU A 84 11.84 -0.04 -4.96
C LEU A 84 12.87 0.96 -5.45
N ARG A 85 14.09 0.94 -4.91
CA ARG A 85 15.19 1.83 -5.33
C ARG A 85 15.46 1.71 -6.84
N LEU A 86 15.45 0.50 -7.38
CA LEU A 86 15.62 0.26 -8.82
C LEU A 86 14.39 0.74 -9.61
N ARG A 87 13.18 0.42 -9.16
CA ARG A 87 11.94 0.81 -9.85
C ARG A 87 11.78 2.33 -9.93
N ARG A 88 12.22 3.06 -8.90
CA ARG A 88 12.25 4.53 -8.82
C ARG A 88 13.28 5.21 -9.74
N GLN A 89 14.09 4.46 -10.49
CA GLN A 89 14.92 5.05 -11.56
C GLN A 89 14.08 5.47 -12.78
N ASP A 90 12.87 4.92 -12.92
CA ASP A 90 11.88 5.38 -13.87
C ASP A 90 11.11 6.59 -13.28
N PRO A 91 11.22 7.78 -13.90
CA PRO A 91 10.58 8.99 -13.40
C PRO A 91 9.06 8.89 -13.24
N GLU A 92 8.39 8.15 -14.12
CA GLU A 92 6.93 7.99 -14.10
C GLU A 92 6.48 7.21 -12.86
N PHE A 93 7.24 6.20 -12.46
CA PHE A 93 6.97 5.47 -11.23
C PHE A 93 7.40 6.27 -10.00
N ASP A 94 8.54 6.98 -10.06
CA ASP A 94 9.05 7.75 -8.93
C ASP A 94 8.08 8.85 -8.48
N SER A 95 7.48 9.55 -9.43
CA SER A 95 6.44 10.55 -9.16
C SER A 95 5.22 9.92 -8.47
N ARG A 96 4.74 8.78 -8.98
CA ARG A 96 3.61 8.05 -8.41
C ARG A 96 3.89 7.50 -7.02
N TRP A 97 5.08 6.95 -6.81
CA TRP A 97 5.52 6.52 -5.49
C TRP A 97 5.55 7.69 -4.51
N SER A 98 6.04 8.85 -4.94
CA SER A 98 6.06 10.06 -4.11
C SER A 98 4.66 10.47 -3.66
N ILE A 99 3.68 10.50 -4.58
CA ILE A 99 2.25 10.75 -4.28
C ILE A 99 1.71 9.74 -3.26
N VAL A 100 1.95 8.44 -3.48
CA VAL A 100 1.45 7.38 -2.60
C VAL A 100 2.03 7.54 -1.18
N THR A 101 3.27 7.97 -1.04
CA THR A 101 3.92 8.16 0.27
C THR A 101 3.46 9.39 1.05
N GLU A 102 2.67 10.27 0.45
CA GLU A 102 2.02 11.38 1.19
C GLU A 102 0.87 10.87 2.07
N TRP A 103 0.31 9.70 1.75
CA TRP A 103 -0.76 9.09 2.54
C TRP A 103 -0.29 8.68 3.92
N SER A 104 -1.16 8.87 4.92
CA SER A 104 -1.01 8.27 6.24
C SER A 104 -2.36 7.89 6.83
N VAL A 105 -2.37 7.12 7.93
CA VAL A 105 -3.60 6.81 8.67
C VAL A 105 -4.32 8.04 9.22
N GLU A 106 -3.60 9.15 9.39
CA GLU A 106 -4.17 10.42 9.87
C GLU A 106 -4.94 11.16 8.77
N SER A 107 -4.75 10.81 7.49
CA SER A 107 -5.54 11.33 6.36
C SER A 107 -7.03 11.03 6.47
N ARG A 108 -7.45 10.18 7.41
CA ARG A 108 -8.85 9.99 7.81
C ARG A 108 -9.53 11.25 8.35
N TYR A 109 -8.76 12.22 8.83
CA TYR A 109 -9.26 13.50 9.35
C TYR A 109 -9.22 14.62 8.30
N ASP A 110 -8.64 14.36 7.13
CA ASP A 110 -8.48 15.35 6.08
C ASP A 110 -9.69 15.35 5.13
N MET A 111 -9.95 16.53 4.57
CA MET A 111 -10.90 16.69 3.47
C MET A 111 -10.11 16.73 2.16
N ILE A 112 -10.08 15.60 1.46
CA ILE A 112 -9.34 15.43 0.21
C ILE A 112 -10.21 15.88 -0.96
N ASP A 113 -9.66 16.74 -1.81
CA ASP A 113 -10.33 17.20 -3.02
C ASP A 113 -10.23 16.19 -4.17
N ALA A 114 -10.97 16.47 -5.24
CA ALA A 114 -10.99 15.63 -6.42
C ALA A 114 -9.60 15.52 -7.08
N ILE A 115 -8.80 16.59 -7.06
CA ILE A 115 -7.51 16.66 -7.72
C ILE A 115 -6.53 15.69 -7.05
N THR A 116 -6.42 15.80 -5.72
CA THR A 116 -5.55 14.96 -4.90
C THR A 116 -5.97 13.49 -4.95
N ALA A 117 -7.28 13.21 -4.91
CA ALA A 117 -7.79 11.85 -5.05
C ALA A 117 -7.52 11.27 -6.45
N THR A 118 -7.59 12.09 -7.51
CA THR A 118 -7.27 11.67 -8.89
C THR A 118 -5.79 11.32 -9.00
N ALA A 119 -4.91 12.14 -8.43
CA ALA A 119 -3.47 11.88 -8.41
C ALA A 119 -3.15 10.57 -7.68
N MET A 120 -3.80 10.31 -6.53
CA MET A 120 -3.64 9.05 -5.79
C MET A 120 -4.16 7.84 -6.57
N GLN A 121 -5.32 7.96 -7.23
CA GLN A 121 -5.86 6.91 -8.09
C GLN A 121 -4.90 6.58 -9.23
N ASP A 122 -4.44 7.57 -10.00
CA ASP A 122 -3.48 7.35 -11.10
C ASP A 122 -2.18 6.74 -10.58
N ALA A 123 -1.67 7.21 -9.44
CA ALA A 123 -0.45 6.70 -8.86
C ALA A 123 -0.52 5.21 -8.50
N ILE A 124 -1.69 4.74 -8.10
CA ILE A 124 -1.90 3.35 -7.69
C ILE A 124 -2.28 2.46 -8.87
N GLU A 125 -3.15 2.94 -9.74
CA GLU A 125 -3.84 2.14 -10.76
C GLU A 125 -3.32 2.35 -12.18
N SER A 126 -2.33 3.22 -12.40
CA SER A 126 -1.72 3.41 -13.73
C SER A 126 -1.36 2.04 -14.36
N PRO A 127 -1.80 1.77 -15.61
CA PRO A 127 -1.61 0.47 -16.25
C PRO A 127 -0.14 0.02 -16.38
N ASP A 128 0.78 0.97 -16.54
CA ASP A 128 2.20 0.70 -16.79
C ASP A 128 3.10 1.05 -15.59
N HIS A 129 2.68 2.05 -14.78
CA HIS A 129 3.50 2.60 -13.70
C HIS A 129 2.80 2.60 -12.33
N GLY A 130 1.67 1.91 -12.20
CA GLY A 130 0.89 1.85 -10.96
C GLY A 130 1.62 1.16 -9.82
N VAL A 131 1.62 1.77 -8.64
CA VAL A 131 2.24 1.20 -7.43
C VAL A 131 1.60 -0.14 -7.05
N PHE A 132 0.28 -0.29 -7.24
CA PHE A 132 -0.40 -1.54 -6.90
C PHE A 132 -0.01 -2.68 -7.85
N LEU A 133 0.12 -2.38 -9.14
CA LEU A 133 0.61 -3.35 -10.13
C LEU A 133 2.02 -3.81 -9.81
N TRP A 134 2.92 -2.88 -9.46
CA TRP A 134 4.28 -3.21 -9.05
C TRP A 134 4.30 -4.08 -7.79
N LEU A 135 3.59 -3.68 -6.73
CA LEU A 135 3.47 -4.49 -5.51
C LEU A 135 2.94 -5.90 -5.79
N HIS A 136 2.05 -6.02 -6.78
CA HIS A 136 1.45 -7.32 -7.11
C HIS A 136 2.46 -8.37 -7.60
N GLN A 137 3.64 -7.94 -8.04
CA GLN A 137 4.72 -8.84 -8.49
C GLN A 137 5.45 -9.50 -7.31
N TYR A 138 5.35 -8.95 -6.09
CA TYR A 138 6.16 -9.36 -4.95
C TYR A 138 5.39 -10.02 -3.82
N TRP A 139 4.07 -9.93 -3.82
CA TRP A 139 3.28 -10.47 -2.71
C TRP A 139 2.65 -11.81 -2.95
#